data_AF-A0A953WNH6-F1
#
_entry.id   AF-A0A953WNH6-F1
#
_cell.length_a   1.000
_cell.length_b   1.000
_cell.length_c   1.000
_cell.angle_alpha   90.00
_cell.angle_beta   90.00
_cell.angle_gamma   90.00
#
_symmetry.space_group_name_H-M   'P 1'
#
loop_
_entity.id
_entity.type
_entity.pdbx_description
1 polymer ?
#
loop_
_entity_poly.entity_id
_entity_poly.type
_entity_poly.pdbx_seq_one_letter_code
_entity_poly.pdbx_strand_id
1 'polypeptide(L)'
;QRDNIAFFPLAIPMLAGPGAIATTMLLMGPGTSIEEKGIVLAAAVIVLAIGVLMMAFASRIGDALGRTGMNAITRILGMLLMALATQYVFDGVRGGVINVVAA
;
A
#
# COMPACT_ATOMS: atom_id res chain seq x y z
N GLN A 1 -27.32 6.40 -9.01
CA GLN A 1 -26.22 7.16 -9.62
C GLN A 1 -24.92 6.63 -9.00
N ARG A 2 -23.96 6.20 -9.82
CA ARG A 2 -22.73 5.52 -9.36
C ARG A 2 -21.69 6.58 -9.02
N ASP A 3 -21.52 6.86 -7.73
CA ASP A 3 -20.37 7.62 -7.25
C ASP A 3 -19.12 6.73 -7.36
N ASN A 4 -18.48 6.76 -8.53
CA ASN A 4 -17.17 6.16 -8.79
C ASN A 4 -16.06 6.98 -8.10
N ILE A 5 -16.19 7.24 -6.80
CA ILE A 5 -15.23 8.05 -6.02
C ILE A 5 -14.04 7.18 -5.55
N ALA A 6 -14.06 5.86 -5.76
CA ALA A 6 -12.99 4.96 -5.30
C ALA A 6 -11.72 4.94 -6.18
N PHE A 7 -11.57 5.85 -7.15
CA PHE A 7 -10.35 5.89 -7.99
C PHE A 7 -9.17 6.62 -7.33
N PHE A 8 -9.37 7.27 -6.18
CA PHE A 8 -8.31 7.92 -5.40
C PHE A 8 -8.78 8.09 -3.94
N PRO A 9 -8.03 7.69 -2.88
CA PRO A 9 -6.67 7.15 -2.83
C PRO A 9 -6.59 5.62 -2.76
N LEU A 10 -7.70 4.87 -2.64
CA LEU A 10 -7.73 3.45 -2.24
C LEU A 10 -6.90 2.47 -3.09
N ALA A 11 -6.71 2.75 -4.38
CA ALA A 11 -5.91 1.89 -5.25
C ALA A 11 -4.43 1.84 -4.84
N ILE A 12 -3.87 2.96 -4.37
CA ILE A 12 -2.46 3.07 -3.98
C ILE A 12 -2.16 2.23 -2.71
N PRO A 13 -2.91 2.38 -1.59
CA PRO A 13 -2.78 1.53 -0.41
C PRO A 13 -2.91 0.04 -0.69
N MET A 14 -3.78 -0.34 -1.64
CA MET A 14 -4.03 -1.75 -1.94
C MET A 14 -2.94 -2.40 -2.80
N LEU A 15 -2.35 -1.67 -3.75
CA LEU A 15 -1.34 -2.22 -4.68
C LEU A 15 0.10 -1.91 -4.29
N ALA A 16 0.37 -0.66 -3.92
CA ALA A 16 1.70 -0.17 -3.59
C ALA A 16 1.61 0.62 -2.29
N GLY A 17 1.24 -0.09 -1.21
CA GLY A 17 1.08 0.50 0.10
C GLY A 17 2.35 1.24 0.55
N PRO A 18 2.22 2.27 1.39
CA PRO A 18 3.36 3.11 1.78
C PRO A 18 4.49 2.35 2.48
N GLY A 19 4.19 1.27 3.20
CA GLY A 19 5.22 0.35 3.73
C GLY A 19 5.98 -0.42 2.64
N ALA A 20 5.30 -0.82 1.56
CA ALA A 20 5.96 -1.43 0.41
C ALA A 20 6.89 -0.43 -0.29
N ILE A 21 6.46 0.83 -0.45
CA ILE A 21 7.29 1.91 -1.01
C ILE A 21 8.53 2.17 -0.15
N ALA A 22 8.36 2.29 1.18
CA ALA A 22 9.49 2.51 2.08
C ALA A 22 10.49 1.35 2.05
N THR A 23 9.98 0.11 2.01
CA THR A 23 10.81 -1.10 1.97
C THR A 23 11.57 -1.21 0.65
N THR A 24 10.92 -0.95 -0.49
CA THR A 24 11.60 -0.98 -1.79
C THR A 24 12.63 0.13 -1.89
N MET A 25 12.34 1.34 -1.38
CA MET A 25 13.31 2.44 -1.32
C MET A 25 14.54 2.08 -0.47
N LEU A 26 14.33 1.44 0.69
CA LEU A 26 15.40 0.96 1.55
C LEU A 26 16.25 -0.12 0.86
N LEU A 27 15.59 -1.12 0.25
CA LEU A 27 16.24 -2.25 -0.42
C LEU A 27 16.86 -1.91 -1.77
N MET A 28 16.54 -0.74 -2.35
CA MET A 28 17.21 -0.22 -3.55
C MET A 28 18.23 0.87 -3.25
N GLY A 29 18.52 1.12 -1.96
CA GLY A 29 19.41 2.17 -1.50
C GLY A 29 20.88 1.99 -1.93
N PRO A 30 21.72 3.02 -1.72
CA PRO A 30 23.14 2.96 -2.01
C PRO A 30 23.82 1.76 -1.32
N GLY A 31 24.71 1.05 -2.04
CA GLY A 31 25.43 -0.11 -1.51
C GLY A 31 24.78 -1.47 -1.75
N THR A 32 23.55 -1.53 -2.27
CA THR A 32 22.92 -2.81 -2.69
C THR A 32 23.48 -3.31 -4.01
N SER A 33 23.73 -4.62 -4.06
CA SER A 33 24.25 -5.33 -5.22
C SER A 33 23.23 -5.39 -6.35
N ILE A 34 23.70 -5.63 -7.58
CA ILE A 34 22.81 -5.75 -8.75
C ILE A 34 21.86 -6.95 -8.63
N GLU A 35 22.29 -8.01 -7.95
CA GLU A 35 21.51 -9.22 -7.72
C GLU A 35 20.34 -8.95 -6.76
N GLU A 36 20.61 -8.28 -5.63
CA GLU A 36 19.58 -7.87 -4.67
C GLU A 36 18.52 -6.96 -5.31
N LYS A 37 18.96 -6.00 -6.15
CA LYS A 37 18.06 -5.15 -6.93
C LYS A 37 17.20 -5.96 -7.90
N GLY A 38 17.80 -6.97 -8.53
CA GLY A 38 17.09 -7.92 -9.40
C GLY A 38 15.98 -8.66 -8.67
N ILE A 39 16.23 -9.10 -7.43
CA ILE A 39 15.22 -9.77 -6.58
C ILE A 39 14.06 -8.83 -6.26
N VAL A 40 14.34 -7.59 -5.87
CA VAL A 40 13.30 -6.59 -5.57
C VAL A 40 12.42 -6.32 -6.80
N LEU A 41 13.02 -6.18 -7.98
CA LEU A 41 12.28 -5.97 -9.23
C LEU A 41 11.46 -7.20 -9.62
N ALA A 42 12.00 -8.41 -9.47
CA ALA A 42 11.25 -9.64 -9.71
C ALA A 42 10.03 -9.74 -8.79
N ALA A 43 10.18 -9.43 -7.50
CA ALA A 43 9.07 -9.38 -6.55
C ALA A 43 8.02 -8.35 -6.95
N ALA A 44 8.43 -7.16 -7.39
CA ALA A 44 7.50 -6.14 -7.88
C ALA A 44 6.70 -6.61 -9.10
N VAL A 45 7.35 -7.25 -10.07
CA VAL A 45 6.68 -7.83 -11.25
C VAL A 45 5.66 -8.90 -10.85
N ILE A 46 6.00 -9.78 -9.90
CA ILE A 46 5.08 -10.80 -9.39
C ILE A 46 3.84 -10.16 -8.76
N VAL A 47 4.02 -9.16 -7.90
CA VAL A 47 2.90 -8.44 -7.27
C VAL A 47 2.02 -7.77 -8.31
N LEU A 48 2.60 -7.13 -9.33
CA LEU A 48 1.85 -6.54 -10.43
C LEU A 48 1.08 -7.59 -11.24
N ALA A 49 1.69 -8.74 -11.52
CA ALA A 49 1.03 -9.84 -12.23
C ALA A 49 -0.18 -10.38 -11.43
N ILE A 50 -0.03 -10.54 -10.11
CA ILE A 50 -1.15 -10.88 -9.22
C ILE A 50 -2.24 -9.80 -9.28
N GLY A 51 -1.86 -8.51 -9.23
CA GLY A 51 -2.80 -7.39 -9.36
C GLY A 51 -3.61 -7.43 -10.65
N VAL A 52 -2.94 -7.69 -11.79
CA VAL A 52 -3.60 -7.85 -13.09
C VAL A 52 -4.57 -9.03 -13.09
N LEU A 53 -4.18 -10.18 -12.52
CA LEU A 53 -5.06 -11.33 -12.39
C LEU A 53 -6.29 -11.02 -11.50
N MET A 54 -6.09 -10.32 -10.39
CA MET A 54 -7.21 -9.89 -9.54
C MET A 54 -8.17 -8.97 -10.28
N MET A 55 -7.65 -8.03 -11.10
CA MET A 55 -8.49 -7.18 -11.95
C MET A 55 -9.25 -8.01 -13.00
N ALA A 56 -8.61 -9.00 -13.63
CA ALA A 56 -9.27 -9.88 -14.58
C ALA A 56 -10.42 -10.68 -13.95
N PHE A 57 -10.32 -11.03 -12.67
CA PHE A 57 -11.36 -11.74 -11.91
C PHE A 57 -12.23 -10.83 -11.04
N ALA A 58 -12.12 -9.50 -11.16
CA ALA A 58 -12.78 -8.54 -10.26
C ALA A 58 -14.30 -8.72 -10.20
N SER A 59 -14.96 -9.04 -11.32
CA SER A 59 -16.40 -9.30 -11.35
C SER A 59 -16.78 -10.51 -10.49
N ARG A 60 -16.04 -11.62 -10.61
CA ARG A 60 -16.31 -12.84 -9.82
C ARG A 60 -16.03 -12.63 -8.34
N ILE A 61 -14.98 -11.87 -8.02
CA ILE A 61 -14.64 -11.50 -6.64
C ILE A 61 -15.76 -10.63 -6.05
N GLY A 62 -16.25 -9.65 -6.82
CA GLY A 62 -17.37 -8.80 -6.40
C GLY A 62 -18.64 -9.58 -6.10
N ASP A 63 -18.97 -10.55 -6.96
CA ASP A 63 -20.13 -11.42 -6.77
C ASP A 63 -19.98 -12.34 -5.53
N ALA A 64 -18.77 -12.84 -5.27
CA ALA A 64 -18.49 -13.67 -4.10
C ALA A 64 -18.55 -12.90 -2.77
N LEU A 65 -18.13 -11.63 -2.75
CA LEU A 65 -18.14 -10.78 -1.55
C LEU A 65 -19.55 -10.24 -1.22
N GLY A 66 -20.38 -10.04 -2.24
CA GLY A 66 -21.69 -9.43 -2.10
C GLY A 66 -21.66 -8.00 -1.54
N ARG A 67 -22.84 -7.42 -1.29
CA ARG A 67 -22.98 -6.02 -0.87
C ARG A 67 -22.41 -5.75 0.53
N THR A 68 -22.65 -6.66 1.47
CA THR A 68 -22.17 -6.51 2.85
C THR A 68 -20.65 -6.62 2.94
N GLY A 69 -20.05 -7.57 2.24
CA GLY A 69 -18.60 -7.74 2.19
C GLY A 69 -17.90 -6.52 1.57
N MET A 70 -18.46 -6.00 0.47
CA MET A 70 -17.92 -4.79 -0.16
C MET A 70 -17.93 -3.58 0.79
N ASN A 71 -19.04 -3.35 1.49
CA ASN A 71 -19.15 -2.26 2.46
C ASN A 71 -18.19 -2.43 3.65
N ALA A 72 -17.98 -3.66 4.10
CA ALA A 72 -17.02 -3.96 5.16
C ALA A 72 -15.59 -3.63 4.73
N ILE A 73 -15.19 -4.02 3.52
CA ILE A 73 -13.84 -3.72 2.98
C ILE A 73 -13.62 -2.22 2.86
N THR A 74 -14.58 -1.47 2.32
CA THR A 74 -14.46 0.00 2.23
C THR A 74 -14.27 0.64 3.61
N ARG A 75 -15.00 0.18 4.63
CA ARG A 75 -14.80 0.66 6.01
C ARG A 75 -13.43 0.29 6.56
N ILE A 76 -12.99 -0.95 6.38
CA ILE A 76 -11.69 -1.43 6.87
C ILE A 76 -10.56 -0.65 6.22
N LEU A 77 -10.58 -0.45 4.91
CA LEU A 77 -9.57 0.35 4.21
C LEU A 77 -9.53 1.80 4.73
N GLY A 78 -10.69 2.40 4.98
CA GLY A 78 -10.76 3.73 5.60
C GLY A 78 -10.12 3.76 6.99
N MET A 79 -10.40 2.77 7.85
CA MET A 79 -9.80 2.66 9.17
C MET A 79 -8.28 2.43 9.11
N LEU A 80 -7.81 1.58 8.18
CA LEU A 80 -6.39 1.31 7.96
C LEU A 80 -5.65 2.57 7.50
N LEU A 81 -6.25 3.36 6.60
CA LEU A 81 -5.66 4.61 6.14
C LEU A 81 -5.52 5.63 7.26
N MET A 82 -6.53 5.76 8.12
CA MET A 82 -6.48 6.65 9.29
C MET A 82 -5.38 6.21 10.27
N ALA A 83 -5.26 4.91 10.51
CA ALA A 83 -4.22 4.35 11.37
C ALA A 83 -2.82 4.61 10.80
N LEU A 84 -2.59 4.32 9.52
CA LEU A 84 -1.31 4.56 8.86
C LEU A 84 -0.93 6.05 8.82
N ALA A 85 -1.89 6.93 8.51
CA ALA A 85 -1.66 8.37 8.53
C ALA A 85 -1.22 8.85 9.92
N THR A 86 -1.91 8.38 10.97
CA THR A 86 -1.57 8.71 12.36
C THR A 86 -0.18 8.17 12.73
N GLN A 87 0.14 6.94 12.32
CA GLN A 87 1.47 6.36 12.53
C GLN A 87 2.58 7.20 11.87
N TYR A 88 2.41 7.60 10.62
CA TYR A 88 3.42 8.41 9.92
C TYR A 88 3.62 9.80 10.53
N VAL A 89 2.55 10.41 11.06
CA VAL A 89 2.68 11.65 11.83
C VAL A 89 3.53 11.43 13.08
N PHE A 90 3.29 10.35 13.84
CA PHE A 90 4.09 10.04 15.02
C PHE A 90 5.55 9.73 14.69
N ASP A 91 5.80 8.95 13.63
CA ASP A 91 7.14 8.63 13.16
C ASP A 91 7.89 9.92 12.76
N GLY A 92 7.21 10.82 12.05
CA GLY A 92 7.76 12.12 11.66
C GLY A 92 8.09 13.03 12.85
N VAL A 93 7.19 13.14 13.84
CA VAL A 93 7.42 13.95 15.05
C VAL A 93 8.56 13.38 15.89
N ARG A 94 8.60 12.06 16.08
CA ARG A 94 9.64 11.39 16.87
C ARG A 94 11.02 11.53 16.21
N GLY A 95 11.10 11.24 14.91
CA GLY A 95 12.36 11.30 14.17
C GLY A 95 12.84 12.73 13.92
N GLY A 96 11.94 13.65 13.60
CA GLY A 96 12.28 15.00 13.16
C GLY A 96 12.41 16.04 14.28
N VAL A 97 11.57 15.97 15.32
CA VAL A 97 11.57 17.01 16.38
C VAL A 97 12.30 16.52 17.61
N ILE A 98 11.95 15.34 18.13
CA ILE A 98 12.49 14.85 19.40
C ILE A 98 13.96 14.48 19.25
N ASN A 99 14.32 13.68 18.26
CA ASN A 99 15.71 13.25 18.06
C ASN A 99 16.65 14.40 17.66
N VAL A 100 16.16 15.44 16.97
CA VAL A 100 16.97 16.59 16.57
C VAL A 100 17.20 17.56 17.73
N VAL A 101 16.20 17.75 18.60
CA VAL A 101 16.33 18.63 19.79
C VAL A 101 17.10 17.96 20.92
N ALA A 102 17.08 16.63 21.00
CA ALA A 102 17.83 15.86 21.99
C ALA A 102 19.30 15.58 21.61
N ALA A 103 19.69 15.89 20.37
CA ALA A 103 21.06 15.79 19.86
C ALA A 103 21.80 17.14 19.97
#